data_AF-A0A840DTN3-F1
#
_entry.id   AF-A0A840DTN3-F1
#
_cell.length_a   1.000
_cell.length_b   1.000
_cell.length_c   1.000
_cell.angle_alpha   90.00
_cell.angle_beta   90.00
_cell.angle_gamma   90.00
#
_symmetry.space_group_name_H-M   'P 1'
#
loop_
_entity.id
_entity.type
_entity.pdbx_description
1 polymer ?
#
loop_
_entity_poly.entity_id
_entity_poly.type
_entity_poly.pdbx_seq_one_letter_code
_entity_poly.pdbx_strand_id
1 'polypeptide(L)'
;MDKNELRREWEQRIADYRASGLSRAKWCQQHGLKAHQLKYWLKRMEDPTVPSKPSTTWTSVVMVNPSSDDGSIQVKIGECSIEVKQGFHPSLLADVVKVLKTLC
;
A
#
# COMPACT_ATOMS: atom_id res chain seq x y z
N MET A 1 -26.55 -11.70 0.59
CA MET A 1 -26.71 -10.27 0.90
C MET A 1 -25.88 -9.48 -0.09
N ASP A 2 -26.51 -8.52 -0.75
CA ASP A 2 -25.92 -7.76 -1.84
C ASP A 2 -24.80 -6.85 -1.31
N LYS A 3 -23.64 -6.78 -1.98
CA LYS A 3 -22.49 -5.96 -1.52
C LYS A 3 -22.86 -4.48 -1.42
N ASN A 4 -23.85 -4.03 -2.21
CA ASN A 4 -24.31 -2.64 -2.21
C ASN A 4 -25.20 -2.31 -1.01
N GLU A 5 -26.01 -3.26 -0.56
CA GLU A 5 -26.89 -3.09 0.60
C GLU A 5 -26.07 -2.93 1.89
N LEU A 6 -25.08 -3.82 2.07
CA LEU A 6 -24.16 -3.74 3.21
C LEU A 6 -23.39 -2.41 3.24
N ARG A 7 -23.00 -1.90 2.06
CA ARG A 7 -22.32 -0.60 1.98
C ARG A 7 -23.22 0.54 2.48
N ARG A 8 -24.48 0.58 2.05
CA ARG A 8 -25.44 1.62 2.47
C ARG A 8 -25.69 1.59 3.97
N GLU A 9 -25.83 0.41 4.56
CA GLU A 9 -25.95 0.28 6.02
C GLU A 9 -24.75 0.85 6.76
N TRP A 10 -23.54 0.57 6.27
CA TRP A 10 -22.31 1.08 6.89
C TRP A 10 -22.11 2.58 6.66
N GLU A 11 -22.60 3.13 5.55
CA GLU A 11 -22.58 4.58 5.30
C GLU A 11 -23.44 5.29 6.36
N GLN A 12 -24.66 4.79 6.60
CA GLN A 12 -25.55 5.33 7.62
C GLN A 12 -24.96 5.20 9.03
N ARG A 13 -24.43 4.02 9.38
CA ARG A 13 -23.76 3.78 10.68
C ARG A 13 -22.57 4.72 10.91
N ILE A 14 -21.77 4.99 9.87
CA ILE A 14 -20.64 5.92 9.97
C ILE A 14 -21.12 7.37 10.12
N ALA A 15 -22.20 7.76 9.43
CA ALA A 15 -22.81 9.07 9.61
C ALA A 15 -23.29 9.27 11.06
N ASP A 16 -24.00 8.27 11.61
CA ASP A 16 -24.46 8.29 13.01
C ASP A 16 -23.29 8.33 14.00
N TYR A 17 -22.22 7.57 13.74
CA TYR A 17 -20.98 7.61 14.52
C TYR A 17 -20.36 9.02 14.51
N ARG A 18 -20.22 9.64 13.32
CA ARG A 18 -19.66 10.99 13.18
C ARG A 18 -20.54 12.04 13.86
N ALA A 19 -21.85 11.92 13.77
CA ALA A 19 -22.81 12.80 14.44
C ALA A 19 -22.79 12.64 15.97
N SER A 20 -22.53 11.43 16.48
CA SER A 20 -22.52 11.16 17.92
C SER A 20 -21.36 11.83 18.66
N GLY A 21 -20.25 12.15 17.97
CA GLY A 21 -19.03 12.69 18.59
C GLY A 21 -18.37 11.76 19.62
N LEU A 22 -18.84 10.51 19.73
CA LEU A 22 -18.35 9.53 20.69
C LEU A 22 -17.02 8.92 20.22
N SER A 23 -16.24 8.41 21.17
CA SER A 23 -15.08 7.58 20.83
C SER A 23 -15.54 6.25 20.21
N ARG A 24 -14.74 5.72 19.28
CA ARG A 24 -15.01 4.44 18.60
C ARG A 24 -15.41 3.32 19.56
N ALA A 25 -14.73 3.21 20.70
CA ALA A 25 -14.98 2.18 21.71
C ALA A 25 -16.38 2.31 22.35
N LYS A 26 -16.77 3.53 22.76
CA LYS A 26 -18.08 3.80 23.36
C LYS A 26 -19.21 3.56 22.36
N TRP A 27 -19.04 4.03 21.13
CA TRP A 27 -20.05 3.85 20.09
C TRP A 27 -20.21 2.37 19.70
N CYS A 28 -19.10 1.63 19.57
CA CYS A 28 -19.14 0.19 19.32
C CYS A 28 -19.84 -0.58 20.45
N GLN A 29 -19.61 -0.19 21.71
CA GLN A 29 -20.24 -0.80 22.87
C GLN A 29 -21.77 -0.55 22.89
N GLN A 30 -22.22 0.66 22.59
CA GLN A 30 -23.65 1.00 22.56
C GLN A 30 -24.40 0.32 21.41
N HIS A 31 -23.77 0.19 20.25
CA HIS A 31 -24.39 -0.38 19.05
C HIS A 31 -24.14 -1.89 18.90
N GLY A 32 -23.44 -2.53 19.86
CA GLY A 32 -23.12 -3.97 19.81
C GLY A 32 -22.19 -4.35 18.65
N LEU A 33 -21.40 -3.39 18.14
CA LEU A 33 -20.52 -3.58 16.99
C LEU A 33 -19.09 -3.86 17.43
N LYS A 34 -18.34 -4.64 16.64
CA LYS A 34 -16.92 -4.88 16.94
C LYS A 34 -16.09 -3.70 16.44
N ALA A 35 -15.19 -3.19 17.27
CA ALA A 35 -14.35 -2.03 16.95
C ALA A 35 -13.54 -2.19 15.65
N HIS A 36 -13.10 -3.42 15.32
CA HIS A 36 -12.39 -3.69 14.07
C HIS A 36 -13.27 -3.53 12.83
N GLN A 37 -14.58 -3.80 12.93
CA GLN A 37 -15.51 -3.63 11.80
C GLN A 37 -15.70 -2.15 11.49
N LEU A 38 -15.89 -1.32 12.52
CA LEU A 38 -15.98 0.13 12.35
C LEU A 38 -14.69 0.70 11.75
N LYS A 39 -13.52 0.28 12.24
CA LYS A 39 -12.22 0.70 11.69
C LYS A 39 -12.06 0.31 10.21
N TYR A 40 -12.45 -0.91 9.85
CA TYR A 40 -12.41 -1.41 8.49
C TYR A 40 -13.27 -0.55 7.55
N TRP A 41 -14.52 -0.28 7.94
CA TRP A 41 -15.45 0.49 7.12
C TRP A 41 -15.09 1.97 7.02
N LEU A 42 -14.54 2.58 8.09
CA LEU A 42 -14.00 3.95 8.03
C LEU A 42 -12.90 4.04 6.96
N LYS A 43 -11.89 3.16 7.03
CA LYS A 43 -10.79 3.13 6.05
C LYS A 43 -11.28 2.89 4.62
N ARG A 44 -12.24 1.97 4.48
CA ARG A 44 -12.81 1.59 3.18
C ARG A 44 -13.65 2.69 2.54
N MET A 45 -14.21 3.62 3.32
CA MET A 45 -14.99 4.76 2.80
C MET A 45 -14.15 6.03 2.63
N GLU A 46 -13.04 6.15 3.35
CA GLU A 46 -12.05 7.23 3.15
C GLU A 46 -11.21 7.02 1.88
N ASP A 47 -11.07 5.77 1.42
CA ASP A 47 -10.30 5.43 0.23
C ASP A 47 -11.23 5.02 -0.93
N PRO A 48 -11.67 5.96 -1.79
CA PRO A 48 -12.56 5.66 -2.91
C PRO A 48 -11.89 4.76 -3.98
N THR A 49 -10.60 4.45 -3.84
CA THR A 49 -9.82 3.72 -4.84
C THR A 49 -9.76 2.20 -4.64
N VAL A 50 -10.31 1.66 -3.54
CA VAL A 50 -10.19 0.21 -3.26
C VAL A 50 -11.51 -0.52 -3.52
N PRO A 51 -11.74 -1.06 -4.73
CA PRO A 51 -12.90 -1.91 -4.99
C PRO A 51 -12.84 -3.18 -4.13
N SER A 52 -14.03 -3.52 -3.64
CA SER A 52 -14.35 -4.64 -2.76
C SER A 52 -13.88 -6.02 -3.26
N LYS A 53 -12.66 -6.43 -2.89
CA LYS A 53 -12.30 -7.84 -2.82
C LYS A 53 -11.88 -8.19 -1.39
N PRO A 54 -12.55 -9.14 -0.70
CA PRO A 54 -11.92 -9.84 0.40
C PRO A 54 -10.97 -10.88 -0.23
N SER A 55 -9.91 -10.41 -0.89
CA SER A 55 -8.77 -11.28 -1.12
C SER A 55 -7.92 -11.15 0.12
N THR A 56 -7.73 -12.25 0.83
CA THR A 56 -6.62 -12.43 1.76
C THR A 56 -5.37 -11.80 1.14
N THR A 57 -5.02 -10.60 1.58
CA THR A 57 -3.76 -9.98 1.19
C THR A 57 -2.70 -10.76 1.93
N TRP A 58 -2.13 -11.76 1.24
CA TRP A 58 -0.83 -12.29 1.61
C TRP A 58 0.12 -11.09 1.54
N THR A 59 0.37 -10.48 2.70
CA THR A 59 1.45 -9.52 2.85
C THR A 59 2.72 -10.34 2.69
N SER A 60 3.38 -10.20 1.54
CA SER A 60 4.74 -10.69 1.39
C SER A 60 5.59 -10.04 2.47
N VAL A 61 5.99 -10.84 3.46
CA VAL A 61 7.09 -10.47 4.32
C VAL A 61 8.31 -10.45 3.41
N VAL A 62 8.76 -9.25 3.05
CA VAL A 62 10.09 -9.10 2.49
C VAL A 62 11.03 -9.54 3.61
N MET A 63 11.51 -10.78 3.51
CA MET A 63 12.74 -11.12 4.21
C MET A 63 13.77 -10.13 3.67
N VAL A 64 14.11 -9.15 4.50
CA VAL A 64 15.38 -8.47 4.36
C VAL A 64 16.39 -9.58 4.62
N ASN A 65 16.77 -10.30 3.56
CA ASN A 65 18.03 -11.01 3.58
C ASN A 65 19.04 -9.94 4.00
N PRO A 66 19.84 -10.15 5.05
CA PRO A 66 20.99 -9.29 5.27
C PRO A 66 21.72 -9.30 3.94
N SER A 67 21.76 -8.12 3.32
CA SER A 67 22.41 -7.87 2.06
C SER A 67 23.71 -8.66 2.06
N SER A 68 23.79 -9.67 1.19
CA SER A 68 25.07 -10.11 0.68
C SER A 68 25.61 -8.84 0.02
N ASP A 69 26.41 -8.10 0.79
CA ASP A 69 27.11 -6.91 0.39
C ASP A 69 28.20 -7.36 -0.60
N ASP A 70 27.76 -7.83 -1.75
CA ASP A 70 28.60 -8.36 -2.83
C ASP A 70 29.18 -7.21 -3.67
N GLY A 71 29.41 -6.07 -3.01
CA GLY A 71 29.98 -4.86 -3.57
C GLY A 71 29.26 -4.33 -4.81
N SER A 72 27.92 -4.31 -4.76
CA SER A 72 27.13 -3.69 -5.82
C SER A 72 26.91 -2.20 -5.58
N ILE A 73 26.90 -1.41 -6.66
CA ILE A 73 26.62 0.02 -6.66
C ILE A 73 25.29 0.24 -7.39
N GLN A 74 24.38 0.97 -6.77
CA GLN A 74 23.13 1.36 -7.40
C GLN A 74 23.25 2.79 -7.96
N VAL A 75 23.03 2.94 -9.27
CA VAL A 75 23.03 4.22 -9.99
C VAL A 75 21.59 4.61 -10.29
N LYS A 76 21.16 5.81 -9.86
CA LYS A 76 19.83 6.36 -10.14
C LYS A 76 19.93 7.56 -11.08
N ILE A 77 19.16 7.54 -12.16
CA ILE A 77 19.04 8.64 -13.14
C ILE A 77 17.54 8.86 -13.40
N GLY A 78 16.97 9.93 -12.86
CA GLY A 78 15.52 10.17 -12.94
C GLY A 78 14.71 9.03 -12.31
N GLU A 79 13.78 8.45 -13.07
CA GLU A 79 12.98 7.28 -12.68
C GLU A 79 13.70 5.94 -12.92
N CYS A 80 14.85 5.96 -13.60
CA CYS A 80 15.64 4.76 -13.88
C CYS A 80 16.60 4.43 -12.75
N SER A 81 16.70 3.14 -12.40
CA SER A 81 17.64 2.62 -11.42
C SER A 81 18.39 1.44 -12.00
N ILE A 82 19.73 1.50 -11.95
CA ILE A 82 20.63 0.46 -12.46
C ILE A 82 21.44 -0.10 -11.29
N GLU A 83 21.41 -1.41 -11.11
CA GLU A 83 22.27 -2.12 -10.15
C GLU A 83 23.53 -2.63 -10.87
N VAL A 84 24.70 -2.27 -10.37
CA VAL A 84 26.01 -2.62 -10.93
C VAL A 84 26.73 -3.50 -9.94
N LYS A 85 27.00 -4.77 -10.28
CA LYS A 85 27.73 -5.72 -9.42
C LYS A 85 29.21 -5.73 -9.71
N GLN A 86 30.03 -6.24 -8.79
CA GLN A 86 31.45 -6.47 -9.06
C GLN A 86 31.63 -7.42 -10.26
N GLY A 87 32.65 -7.18 -11.09
CA GLY A 87 32.92 -7.96 -12.30
C GLY A 87 32.11 -7.53 -13.55
N PHE A 88 31.39 -6.40 -13.48
CA PHE A 88 30.69 -5.83 -14.63
C PHE A 88 31.66 -5.36 -15.73
N HIS A 89 31.17 -5.27 -16.97
CA HIS A 89 31.92 -4.74 -18.10
C HIS A 89 31.82 -3.20 -18.15
N PRO A 90 32.92 -2.44 -17.92
CA PRO A 90 32.86 -0.98 -17.85
C PRO A 90 32.40 -0.32 -19.16
N SER A 91 32.83 -0.85 -20.30
CA SER A 91 32.47 -0.34 -21.62
C SER A 91 30.97 -0.46 -21.88
N LEU A 92 30.37 -1.60 -21.51
CA LEU A 92 28.95 -1.85 -21.67
C LEU A 92 28.12 -0.90 -20.80
N LEU A 93 28.53 -0.70 -19.54
CA LEU A 93 27.84 0.25 -18.66
C LEU A 93 27.92 1.69 -19.21
N ALA A 94 29.09 2.09 -19.73
CA ALA A 94 29.26 3.41 -20.32
C ALA A 94 28.35 3.64 -21.53
N ASP A 95 28.20 2.63 -22.39
CA ASP A 95 27.33 2.73 -23.56
C ASP A 95 25.85 2.81 -23.17
N VAL A 96 25.42 2.03 -22.17
CA VAL A 96 24.06 2.13 -21.60
C VAL A 96 23.80 3.53 -21.06
N VAL A 97 24.72 4.08 -20.26
CA VAL A 97 24.58 5.42 -19.68
C VAL A 97 24.54 6.51 -20.77
N LYS A 98 25.34 6.38 -21.84
CA LYS A 98 25.29 7.32 -22.97
C LYS A 98 23.94 7.32 -23.66
N VAL A 99 23.36 6.14 -23.94
CA VAL A 99 22.04 6.02 -24.56
C VAL A 99 20.97 6.67 -23.67
N LEU A 100 21.00 6.38 -22.35
CA LEU A 100 20.06 6.99 -21.41
C LEU A 100 20.20 8.52 -21.38
N LYS A 101 21.42 9.05 -21.43
CA LYS A 101 21.66 10.51 -21.52
C LYS A 101 21.11 11.12 -22.81
N THR A 102 21.05 10.39 -23.93
CA THR A 102 20.50 10.91 -25.19
C THR A 102 18.97 10.89 -25.25
N LEU A 103 18.32 10.11 -24.39
CA LEU A 103 16.86 9.93 -24.35
C LEU A 103 16.17 10.83 -23.30
N CYS A 104 16.94 11.48 -22.43
CA CYS A 104 16.50 12.43 -21.42
C CYS A 104 17.01 13.85 -21.73
#